data_AF-A0AA36IZY6-F1
#
_entry.id   AF-A0AA36IZY6-F1
#
_cell.length_a   1.000
_cell.length_b   1.000
_cell.length_c   1.000
_cell.angle_alpha   90.00
_cell.angle_beta   90.00
_cell.angle_gamma   90.00
#
_symmetry.space_group_name_H-M   'P 1'
#
loop_
_entity.id
_entity.type
_entity.pdbx_description
1 polymer ?
#
loop_
_entity_poly.entity_id
_entity_poly.type
_entity_poly.pdbx_seq_one_letter_code
_entity_poly.pdbx_strand_id
1 'polypeptide(L)'
;MAAVAAHRVVTLAERQAAQRETQLQYLAVQLLADLKTACCTAHALGRRQLTWGAVVPGVQVGKEEDMDDVLTALDRMITEDRKQGAGFAKVEWCRAQAPTQWVFEPARFGSHMQVRVYWGDADGDYFQAS
;
A
#
# COMPACT_ATOMS: atom_id res chain seq x y z
N MET A 1 -24.80 -40.14 -10.62
CA MET A 1 -25.55 -39.16 -9.81
C MET A 1 -24.88 -37.80 -9.99
N ALA A 2 -25.54 -36.86 -10.66
CA ALA A 2 -24.99 -35.53 -10.93
C ALA A 2 -25.18 -34.62 -9.70
N ALA A 3 -24.09 -34.03 -9.22
CA ALA A 3 -24.14 -32.99 -8.19
C ALA A 3 -24.76 -31.73 -8.80
N VAL A 4 -25.96 -31.36 -8.32
CA VAL A 4 -26.56 -30.06 -8.64
C VAL A 4 -25.75 -29.00 -7.92
N ALA A 5 -24.90 -28.29 -8.66
CA ALA A 5 -24.18 -27.13 -8.16
C ALA A 5 -25.19 -26.05 -7.76
N ALA A 6 -25.47 -25.94 -6.46
CA ALA A 6 -26.32 -24.92 -5.90
C ALA A 6 -25.83 -23.53 -6.33
N HIS A 7 -26.64 -22.83 -7.13
CA HIS A 7 -26.36 -21.46 -7.51
C HIS A 7 -26.54 -20.56 -6.28
N ARG A 8 -25.42 -20.18 -5.64
CA ARG A 8 -25.42 -19.23 -4.52
C ARG A 8 -25.93 -17.88 -5.03
N VAL A 9 -27.08 -17.44 -4.54
CA VAL A 9 -27.60 -16.09 -4.80
C VAL A 9 -26.75 -15.10 -4.01
N VAL A 10 -25.93 -14.32 -4.72
CA VAL A 10 -25.18 -13.21 -4.12
C VAL A 10 -26.12 -12.01 -3.95
N THR A 11 -26.24 -11.52 -2.72
CA THR A 11 -27.05 -10.35 -2.38
C THR A 11 -26.45 -9.06 -2.92
N LEU A 12 -27.27 -8.00 -3.05
CA LEU A 12 -26.79 -6.67 -3.45
C LEU A 12 -25.71 -6.13 -2.50
N ALA A 13 -25.88 -6.37 -1.20
CA ALA A 13 -24.94 -5.97 -0.16
C ALA A 13 -23.58 -6.66 -0.33
N GLU A 14 -23.56 -7.98 -0.60
CA GLU A 14 -22.33 -8.71 -0.86
C GLU A 14 -21.61 -8.19 -2.14
N ARG A 15 -22.37 -7.83 -3.18
CA ARG A 15 -21.77 -7.23 -4.41
C ARG A 15 -21.16 -5.86 -4.15
N GLN A 16 -21.85 -5.01 -3.40
CA GLN A 16 -21.35 -3.68 -3.05
C GLN A 16 -20.10 -3.76 -2.15
N ALA A 17 -20.08 -4.71 -1.21
CA ALA A 17 -18.90 -4.97 -0.38
C ALA A 17 -17.69 -5.42 -1.23
N ALA A 18 -17.89 -6.38 -2.14
CA ALA A 18 -16.82 -6.85 -3.04
C ALA A 18 -16.31 -5.74 -3.98
N GLN A 19 -17.21 -4.88 -4.46
CA GLN A 19 -16.84 -3.72 -5.28
C GLN A 19 -16.00 -2.72 -4.48
N ARG A 20 -16.39 -2.41 -3.24
CA ARG A 20 -15.62 -1.54 -2.34
C ARG A 20 -14.23 -2.13 -2.09
N GLU A 21 -14.13 -3.41 -1.79
CA GLU A 21 -12.84 -4.08 -1.58
C GLU A 21 -11.93 -3.97 -2.81
N THR A 22 -12.49 -4.21 -4.00
CA THR A 22 -11.75 -4.07 -5.27
C THR A 22 -11.24 -2.63 -5.46
N GLN A 23 -12.06 -1.63 -5.12
CA GLN A 23 -11.66 -0.22 -5.21
C GLN A 23 -10.56 0.13 -4.21
N LEU A 24 -10.64 -0.35 -2.96
CA LEU A 24 -9.61 -0.15 -1.95
C LEU A 24 -8.27 -0.76 -2.39
N GLN A 25 -8.30 -1.96 -2.97
CA GLN A 25 -7.11 -2.59 -3.55
C GLN A 25 -6.51 -1.79 -4.70
N TYR A 26 -7.36 -1.29 -5.62
CA TYR A 26 -6.90 -0.45 -6.73
C TYR A 26 -6.20 0.82 -6.23
N LEU A 27 -6.77 1.49 -5.23
CA LEU A 27 -6.17 2.68 -4.62
C LEU A 27 -4.81 2.37 -3.97
N ALA A 28 -4.68 1.23 -3.31
CA ALA A 28 -3.40 0.80 -2.74
C ALA A 28 -2.34 0.51 -3.82
N VAL A 29 -2.74 -0.12 -4.94
CA VAL A 29 -1.85 -0.37 -6.09
C VAL A 29 -1.35 0.93 -6.69
N GLN A 30 -2.24 1.92 -6.84
CA GLN A 30 -1.86 3.24 -7.34
C GLN A 30 -0.84 3.93 -6.42
N LEU A 31 -1.07 3.91 -5.10
CA LEU A 31 -0.10 4.45 -4.13
C LEU A 31 1.25 3.74 -4.20
N LEU A 32 1.26 2.42 -4.40
CA LEU A 32 2.51 1.67 -4.55
C LEU A 32 3.26 2.07 -5.82
N ALA A 33 2.54 2.26 -6.94
CA ALA A 33 3.13 2.72 -8.20
C ALA A 33 3.74 4.14 -8.06
N ASP A 34 3.05 5.05 -7.38
CA ASP A 34 3.55 6.40 -7.11
C ASP A 34 4.82 6.37 -6.23
N LEU A 35 4.81 5.55 -5.18
CA LEU A 35 5.99 5.32 -4.33
C LEU A 35 7.16 4.73 -5.13
N LYS A 36 6.90 3.72 -5.96
CA LYS A 36 7.94 3.10 -6.82
C LYS A 36 8.53 4.11 -7.80
N THR A 37 7.71 4.95 -8.41
CA THR A 37 8.15 6.03 -9.30
C THR A 37 9.08 7.01 -8.58
N ALA A 38 8.72 7.40 -7.35
CA ALA A 38 9.57 8.25 -6.51
C ALA A 38 10.88 7.55 -6.14
N CYS A 39 10.84 6.26 -5.82
CA CYS A 39 12.04 5.45 -5.51
C CYS A 39 12.94 5.28 -6.74
N CYS A 40 12.37 5.07 -7.93
CA CYS A 40 13.11 5.02 -9.20
C CYS A 40 13.88 6.32 -9.43
N THR A 41 13.21 7.46 -9.24
CA THR A 41 13.83 8.78 -9.37
C THR A 41 14.96 8.97 -8.34
N ALA A 42 14.73 8.59 -7.08
CA ALA A 42 15.74 8.66 -6.04
C ALA A 42 16.94 7.72 -6.31
N HIS A 43 16.67 6.52 -6.82
CA HIS A 43 17.68 5.53 -7.18
C HIS A 43 18.57 6.04 -8.32
N ALA A 44 17.98 6.63 -9.37
CA ALA A 44 18.70 7.25 -10.48
C ALA A 44 19.63 8.40 -10.01
N LEU A 45 19.29 9.07 -8.91
CA LEU A 45 20.13 10.07 -8.24
C LEU A 45 21.16 9.47 -7.27
N GLY A 46 21.33 8.14 -7.26
CA GLY A 46 22.27 7.44 -6.39
C GLY A 46 21.83 7.35 -4.93
N ARG A 47 20.54 7.59 -4.61
CA ARG A 47 20.01 7.43 -3.25
C ARG A 47 19.56 6.00 -2.99
N ARG A 48 19.65 5.58 -1.73
CA ARG A 48 19.23 4.26 -1.22
C ARG A 48 18.20 4.33 -0.10
N GLN A 49 17.73 5.55 0.16
CA GLN A 49 16.65 5.82 1.08
C GLN A 49 15.79 6.95 0.53
N LEU A 50 14.50 6.90 0.83
CA LEU A 50 13.56 7.96 0.53
C LEU A 50 12.58 8.08 1.70
N THR A 51 12.38 9.32 2.16
CA THR A 51 11.20 9.66 2.94
C THR A 51 10.17 10.24 1.98
N TRP A 52 9.05 9.56 1.86
CA TRP A 52 7.96 9.91 0.96
C TRP A 52 6.69 10.17 1.76
N GLY A 53 5.93 11.18 1.35
CA GLY A 53 4.66 11.54 1.98
C GLY A 53 3.57 11.60 0.93
N ALA A 54 2.37 11.14 1.30
CA ALA A 54 1.22 11.14 0.42
C ALA A 54 -0.07 11.34 1.21
N VAL A 55 -1.12 11.76 0.50
CA VAL A 55 -2.49 11.73 1.00
C VAL A 55 -3.06 10.34 0.71
N VAL A 56 -3.50 9.64 1.75
CA VAL A 56 -4.14 8.33 1.65
C VAL A 56 -5.54 8.52 1.06
N PRO A 57 -5.84 7.91 -0.09
CA PRO A 57 -7.17 7.99 -0.68
C PRO A 57 -8.15 7.10 0.10
N GLY A 58 -9.43 7.42 0.02
CA GLY A 58 -10.53 6.57 0.49
C GLY A 58 -11.60 6.47 -0.58
N VAL A 59 -12.38 5.39 -0.57
CA VAL A 59 -13.53 5.21 -1.49
C VAL A 59 -14.61 6.23 -1.16
N GLN A 60 -14.84 6.49 0.13
CA GLN A 60 -15.73 7.52 0.62
C GLN A 60 -14.94 8.62 1.32
N VAL A 61 -15.20 9.87 0.93
CA VAL A 61 -14.57 11.04 1.54
C VAL A 61 -14.90 11.07 3.04
N GLY A 62 -13.85 11.15 3.87
CA GLY A 62 -13.99 11.22 5.33
C GLY A 62 -14.20 9.88 6.03
N LYS A 63 -14.24 8.75 5.30
CA LYS A 63 -14.31 7.43 5.93
C LYS A 63 -12.91 6.94 6.30
N GLU A 64 -12.56 7.10 7.58
CA GLU A 64 -11.25 6.73 8.10
C GLU A 64 -10.88 5.26 7.87
N GLU A 65 -11.86 4.37 7.99
CA GLU A 65 -11.69 2.93 7.74
C GLU A 65 -11.20 2.64 6.32
N ASP A 66 -11.68 3.38 5.30
CA ASP A 66 -11.22 3.16 3.91
C ASP A 66 -9.73 3.47 3.79
N MET A 67 -9.26 4.53 4.45
CA MET A 67 -7.84 4.90 4.43
C MET A 67 -6.98 3.88 5.17
N ASP A 68 -7.47 3.35 6.30
CA ASP A 68 -6.80 2.28 7.03
C ASP A 68 -6.73 0.99 6.22
N ASP A 69 -7.81 0.64 5.51
CA ASP A 69 -7.87 -0.53 4.63
C ASP A 69 -6.91 -0.39 3.43
N VAL A 70 -6.85 0.79 2.80
CA VAL A 70 -5.89 1.09 1.72
C VAL A 70 -4.45 0.97 2.23
N LEU A 71 -4.17 1.54 3.41
CA LEU A 71 -2.85 1.51 4.00
C LEU A 71 -2.41 0.09 4.38
N THR A 72 -3.35 -0.71 4.90
CA THR A 72 -3.13 -2.13 5.20
C THR A 72 -2.85 -2.94 3.93
N ALA A 73 -3.60 -2.67 2.85
CA ALA A 73 -3.37 -3.31 1.56
C ALA A 73 -2.00 -2.94 0.97
N LEU A 74 -1.60 -1.67 1.06
CA LEU A 74 -0.29 -1.19 0.63
C LEU A 74 0.85 -1.90 1.39
N ASP A 75 0.78 -1.94 2.72
CA ASP A 75 1.77 -2.61 3.56
C ASP A 75 1.88 -4.11 3.27
N ARG A 76 0.74 -4.77 3.05
CA ARG A 76 0.72 -6.18 2.66
C ARG A 76 1.47 -6.39 1.35
N MET A 77 1.20 -5.58 0.32
CA MET A 77 1.89 -5.72 -0.98
C MET A 77 3.40 -5.52 -0.83
N ILE A 78 3.81 -4.48 -0.11
CA ILE A 78 5.23 -4.23 0.17
C ILE A 78 5.85 -5.42 0.92
N THR A 79 5.18 -5.93 1.95
CA THR A 79 5.67 -7.05 2.76
C THR A 79 5.79 -8.34 1.94
N GLU A 80 4.84 -8.63 1.05
CA GLU A 80 4.92 -9.79 0.16
C GLU A 80 6.06 -9.67 -0.84
N ASP A 81 6.27 -8.51 -1.46
CA ASP A 81 7.41 -8.26 -2.36
C ASP A 81 8.75 -8.49 -1.63
N ARG A 82 8.85 -8.00 -0.39
CA ARG A 82 10.03 -8.19 0.46
C ARG A 82 10.31 -9.66 0.78
N LYS A 83 9.28 -10.45 1.06
CA LYS A 83 9.41 -11.90 1.31
C LYS A 83 9.92 -12.64 0.08
N GLN A 84 9.61 -12.14 -1.11
CA GLN A 84 10.10 -12.67 -2.38
C GLN A 84 11.53 -12.21 -2.70
N GLY A 85 12.15 -11.41 -1.83
CA GLY A 85 13.51 -10.91 -2.00
C GLY A 85 13.62 -9.72 -2.95
N ALA A 86 12.51 -9.01 -3.21
CA ALA A 86 12.49 -7.86 -4.10
C ALA A 86 12.17 -6.56 -3.36
N GLY A 87 12.76 -5.46 -3.82
CA GLY A 87 12.33 -4.11 -3.50
C GLY A 87 12.93 -3.56 -2.21
N PHE A 88 12.12 -3.47 -1.15
CA PHE A 88 12.50 -2.69 0.03
C PHE A 88 13.23 -3.52 1.08
N ALA A 89 14.48 -3.17 1.40
CA ALA A 89 15.20 -3.77 2.53
C ALA A 89 14.51 -3.45 3.87
N LYS A 90 14.05 -2.20 4.04
CA LYS A 90 13.42 -1.71 5.27
C LYS A 90 12.34 -0.67 4.94
N VAL A 91 11.27 -0.69 5.72
CA VAL A 91 10.13 0.24 5.61
C VAL A 91 9.76 0.69 7.02
N GLU A 92 9.59 1.99 7.20
CA GLU A 92 9.17 2.59 8.47
C GLU A 92 8.09 3.63 8.21
N TRP A 93 7.08 3.67 9.06
CA TRP A 93 5.95 4.58 8.96
C TRP A 93 6.06 5.65 10.04
N CYS A 94 5.70 6.88 9.71
CA CYS A 94 5.73 8.00 10.64
C CYS A 94 4.45 8.05 11.47
N ARG A 95 4.58 7.89 12.78
CA ARG A 95 3.54 8.20 13.76
C ARG A 95 3.75 9.63 14.24
N ALA A 96 2.88 10.53 13.78
CA ALA A 96 3.05 11.99 13.97
C ALA A 96 2.65 12.52 15.37
N GLN A 97 2.12 11.69 16.27
CA GLN A 97 1.91 12.10 17.66
C GLN A 97 3.25 12.46 18.31
N ALA A 98 3.30 13.53 19.10
CA ALA A 98 4.53 13.94 19.78
C ALA A 98 4.87 12.98 20.93
N PRO A 99 6.13 12.48 21.04
CA PRO A 99 7.23 12.69 20.10
C PRO A 99 7.05 11.85 18.82
N THR A 100 7.37 12.44 17.66
CA THR A 100 7.29 11.74 16.37
C THR A 100 8.13 10.47 16.38
N GLN A 101 7.54 9.35 15.99
CA GLN A 101 8.17 8.04 16.00
C GLN A 101 8.12 7.38 14.63
N TRP A 102 9.18 6.65 14.28
CA TRP A 102 9.22 5.76 13.12
C TRP A 102 8.93 4.35 13.60
N VAL A 103 7.84 3.76 13.12
CA VAL A 103 7.33 2.45 13.52
C VAL A 103 7.33 1.49 12.33
N PHE A 104 7.23 0.18 12.56
CA PHE A 104 7.20 -0.80 11.48
C PHE A 104 5.78 -1.10 11.00
N GLU A 105 4.78 -0.83 11.84
CA GLU A 105 3.37 -0.97 11.49
C GLU A 105 2.87 0.25 10.71
N PRO A 106 1.93 0.07 9.77
CA PRO A 106 1.41 1.17 8.99
C PRO A 106 0.76 2.24 9.87
N ALA A 107 1.10 3.50 9.60
CA ALA A 107 0.62 4.65 10.35
C ALA A 107 0.30 5.83 9.44
N ARG A 108 -0.76 6.56 9.79
CA ARG A 108 -1.18 7.82 9.17
C ARG A 108 -1.57 8.85 10.23
N PHE A 109 -1.66 10.11 9.84
CA PHE A 109 -2.14 11.22 10.65
C PHE A 109 -3.25 11.96 9.88
N GLY A 110 -4.50 11.72 10.27
CA GLY A 110 -5.64 12.10 9.45
C GLY A 110 -5.53 11.42 8.07
N SER A 111 -5.66 12.19 6.99
CA SER A 111 -5.53 11.69 5.63
C SER A 111 -4.10 11.59 5.10
N HIS A 112 -3.08 11.90 5.90
CA HIS A 112 -1.70 11.94 5.42
C HIS A 112 -0.90 10.77 5.98
N MET A 113 0.00 10.22 5.17
CA MET A 113 1.01 9.27 5.61
C MET A 113 2.40 9.78 5.25
N GLN A 114 3.38 9.35 6.03
CA GLN A 114 4.79 9.44 5.65
C GLN A 114 5.44 8.08 5.88
N VAL A 115 6.19 7.63 4.88
CA VAL A 115 6.92 6.38 4.91
C VAL A 115 8.38 6.66 4.59
N ARG A 116 9.27 5.95 5.27
CA ARG A 116 10.71 5.95 5.02
C ARG A 116 11.09 4.55 4.57
N VAL A 117 11.59 4.47 3.35
CA VAL A 117 11.95 3.22 2.68
C VAL A 117 13.43 3.18 2.40
N TYR A 118 13.99 1.96 2.40
CA TYR A 118 15.40 1.66 2.14
C TYR A 118 15.49 0.50 1.17
N TRP A 119 16.48 0.51 0.27
CA TRP A 119 16.71 -0.54 -0.73
C TRP A 119 18.19 -0.64 -1.09
N GLY A 120 18.59 -1.75 -1.72
CA GLY A 120 19.96 -2.01 -2.18
C GLY A 120 20.23 -1.52 -3.61
N ASP A 121 21.48 -1.62 -4.05
CA ASP A 121 21.88 -1.25 -5.42
C ASP A 121 21.20 -2.12 -6.49
N ALA A 122 21.01 -3.41 -6.20
CA ALA A 122 20.42 -4.37 -7.14
C ALA A 122 18.90 -4.18 -7.33
N ASP A 123 18.24 -3.39 -6.47
CA ASP A 123 16.78 -3.25 -6.47
C ASP A 123 16.27 -2.20 -7.47
N GLY A 124 17.15 -1.61 -8.30
CA GLY A 124 16.77 -0.59 -9.28
C GLY A 124 15.65 -1.03 -10.23
N ASP A 125 15.72 -2.29 -10.69
CA ASP A 125 14.76 -2.86 -11.65
C ASP A 125 13.36 -3.05 -11.05
N TYR A 126 13.27 -3.32 -9.74
CA TYR A 126 11.99 -3.47 -9.05
C TYR A 126 11.14 -2.19 -9.10
N PHE A 127 11.77 -1.03 -9.16
CA PHE A 127 11.09 0.26 -9.24
C PHE A 127 10.69 0.67 -10.66
N GLN A 128 11.23 -0.01 -11.69
CA GLN A 128 10.91 0.25 -13.10
C GLN A 128 9.77 -0.64 -13.61
N ALA A 129 9.53 -1.78 -12.98
CA ALA A 129 8.39 -2.65 -13.24
C ALA A 129 7.10 -2.02 -12.65
N SER A 130 6.49 -1.11 -13.41
CA SER A 130 5.15 -0.54 -13.15
C SER A 130 4.18 -0.99 -14.24
#